data_AF-A0A7L3SVN5-F1
#
_entry.id   AF-A0A7L3SVN5-F1
#
_cell.length_a   1.000
_cell.length_b   1.000
_cell.length_c   1.000
_cell.angle_alpha   90.00
_cell.angle_beta   90.00
_cell.angle_gamma   90.00
#
_symmetry.space_group_name_H-M   'P 1'
#
loop_
_entity.id
_entity.type
_entity.pdbx_description
1 polymer ?
#
loop_
_entity_poly.entity_id
_entity_poly.type
_entity_poly.pdbx_seq_one_letter_code
_entity_poly.pdbx_strand_id
1 'polypeptide(L)'
;ETVDRLLRLHFRDGRTRVNGDAQLLMAEMLKVFVRGDEPVPGDGVPPPAAPQRSPHAEAAARAARQAQAEDLEKVDVEHVEKVLPQLVGSG
;
A
#
# COMPACT_ATOMS: atom_id res chain seq x y z
N GLU A 1 1.17 -13.64 -2.36
CA GLU A 1 -0.22 -13.91 -1.93
C GLU A 1 -0.82 -12.81 -1.04
N THR A 2 -0.25 -12.44 0.12
CA THR A 2 -0.83 -11.42 1.03
C THR A 2 -1.10 -10.06 0.37
N VAL A 3 -0.15 -9.58 -0.45
CA VAL A 3 -0.26 -8.29 -1.15
C VAL A 3 -1.36 -8.29 -2.21
N ASP A 4 -1.54 -9.41 -2.92
CA ASP A 4 -2.64 -9.54 -3.89
C ASP A 4 -4.00 -9.49 -3.19
N ARG A 5 -4.13 -10.14 -2.03
CA ARG A 5 -5.37 -10.09 -1.24
C ARG A 5 -5.69 -8.69 -0.72
N LEU A 6 -4.68 -7.94 -0.28
CA LEU A 6 -4.83 -6.54 0.14
C LEU A 6 -5.26 -5.64 -1.03
N LEU A 7 -4.63 -5.77 -2.19
CA LEU A 7 -4.97 -5.00 -3.38
C LEU A 7 -6.40 -5.30 -3.85
N ARG A 8 -6.81 -6.58 -3.87
CA ARG A 8 -8.17 -7.01 -4.21
C ARG A 8 -9.24 -6.47 -3.26
N LEU A 9 -8.92 -6.23 -2.00
CA LEU A 9 -9.85 -5.63 -1.04
C LEU A 9 -10.22 -4.18 -1.41
N HIS A 10 -9.37 -3.51 -2.20
CA HIS A 10 -9.51 -2.11 -2.57
C HIS A 10 -9.87 -1.90 -4.05
N PHE A 11 -9.81 -2.94 -4.88
CA PHE A 11 -10.33 -2.87 -6.24
C PHE A 11 -11.85 -2.77 -6.25
N ARG A 12 -12.37 -1.78 -6.98
CA ARG A 12 -13.82 -1.65 -7.23
C ARG A 12 -14.32 -2.65 -8.27
N ASP A 13 -13.45 -3.07 -9.16
CA ASP A 13 -13.75 -4.03 -10.22
C ASP A 13 -13.06 -5.38 -9.94
N GLY A 14 -13.85 -6.46 -9.93
CA GLY A 14 -13.36 -7.80 -9.61
C GLY A 14 -12.51 -8.45 -10.70
N ARG A 15 -12.42 -7.83 -11.89
CA ARG A 15 -11.56 -8.27 -13.00
C ARG A 15 -10.18 -7.64 -12.92
N THR A 16 -9.98 -6.63 -12.07
CA THR A 16 -8.70 -5.95 -11.94
C THR A 16 -7.60 -6.94 -11.56
N ARG A 17 -6.54 -7.01 -12.36
CA ARG A 17 -5.38 -7.88 -12.14
C ARG A 17 -4.15 -7.06 -11.77
N VAL A 18 -3.17 -7.71 -11.15
CA VAL A 18 -1.87 -7.12 -10.82
C VAL A 18 -0.81 -7.93 -11.53
N ASN A 19 0.13 -7.28 -12.22
CA ASN A 19 1.28 -8.01 -12.79
C ASN A 19 2.24 -8.45 -11.67
N GLY A 20 3.05 -9.49 -11.94
CA GLY A 20 3.97 -10.04 -10.94
C GLY A 20 5.01 -9.05 -10.41
N ASP A 21 5.59 -8.23 -11.28
CA ASP A 21 6.58 -7.21 -10.93
C ASP A 21 5.98 -6.10 -10.05
N ALA A 22 4.76 -5.64 -10.39
CA ALA A 22 3.99 -4.67 -9.61
C ALA A 22 3.62 -5.21 -8.24
N GLN A 23 3.29 -6.51 -8.16
CA GLN A 23 3.03 -7.19 -6.89
C GLN A 23 4.29 -7.28 -6.02
N LEU A 24 5.45 -7.56 -6.62
CA LEU A 24 6.74 -7.60 -5.93
C LEU A 24 7.15 -6.20 -5.44
N LEU A 25 7.03 -5.18 -6.29
CA LEU A 25 7.31 -3.80 -5.91
C LEU A 25 6.40 -3.34 -4.77
N MET A 26 5.11 -3.67 -4.85
CA MET A 26 4.17 -3.43 -3.76
C MET A 26 4.60 -4.13 -2.47
N ALA A 27 5.05 -5.39 -2.54
CA ALA A 27 5.53 -6.10 -1.37
C ALA A 27 6.74 -5.43 -0.72
N GLU A 28 7.73 -5.01 -1.51
CA GLU A 28 8.91 -4.31 -1.01
C GLU A 28 8.56 -2.93 -0.44
N MET A 29 7.70 -2.17 -1.12
CA MET A 29 7.21 -0.89 -0.62
C MET A 29 6.51 -1.04 0.73
N LEU A 30 5.64 -2.05 0.87
CA LEU A 30 4.93 -2.31 2.12
C LEU A 30 5.90 -2.64 3.28
N LYS A 31 7.03 -3.30 3.02
CA LYS A 31 8.07 -3.55 4.03
C LYS A 31 8.75 -2.27 4.52
N VAL A 32 8.91 -1.26 3.68
CA VAL A 32 9.47 0.05 4.07
C VAL A 32 8.58 0.73 5.12
N PHE A 33 7.26 0.62 4.98
CA PHE A 33 6.31 1.15 5.96
C PHE A 33 6.25 0.36 7.28
N VAL A 34 6.58 -0.94 7.28
CA VAL A 34 6.67 -1.74 8.54
C VAL A 34 7.88 -1.30 9.37
N ARG A 35 8.98 -0.89 8.72
CA ARG A 35 10.20 -0.48 9.42
C ARG A 35 10.11 0.90 10.08
N GLY A 36 9.05 1.65 9.82
CA GLY A 36 8.75 2.92 10.50
C GLY A 36 8.07 2.77 11.88
N ASP A 37 7.65 1.55 12.24
CA ASP A 37 7.01 1.24 13.54
C ASP A 37 8.00 0.50 14.47
N GLU A 38 9.28 0.88 14.46
CA GLU A 38 10.19 0.38 15.49
C GLU A 38 9.76 1.04 16.82
N PRO A 39 9.27 0.27 17.81
CA PRO A 39 8.84 0.84 19.07
C PRO A 39 10.05 1.50 19.72
N VAL A 40 10.01 2.82 19.87
CA VAL A 40 10.99 3.56 20.68
C VAL A 40 11.05 2.91 22.07
N PRO A 41 12.17 2.31 22.50
CA PRO A 41 12.28 1.78 23.84
C PRO A 41 12.43 2.97 24.81
N GLY A 42 11.30 3.46 25.32
CA GLY A 42 11.26 4.55 26.30
C GLY A 42 9.92 4.56 27.03
N ASP A 43 9.95 4.18 28.31
CA ASP A 43 8.87 4.30 29.29
C ASP A 43 7.52 3.64 28.96
N GLY A 44 7.53 2.31 28.79
CA GLY A 44 6.55 1.39 29.43
C GLY A 44 5.03 1.62 29.29
N VAL A 45 4.55 2.51 28.42
CA VAL A 45 3.13 2.80 28.23
C VAL A 45 2.82 2.76 26.74
N PRO A 46 2.19 1.68 26.21
CA PRO A 46 1.77 1.66 24.82
C PRO A 46 0.70 2.74 24.60
N PRO A 47 0.75 3.51 23.50
CA PRO A 47 -0.28 4.49 23.20
C PRO A 47 -1.65 3.80 23.07
N PRO A 48 -2.76 4.46 23.44
CA PRO A 48 -4.09 3.92 23.23
C PRO A 48 -4.26 3.68 21.72
N ALA A 49 -4.66 2.46 21.36
CA ALA A 49 -4.84 2.03 19.98
C ALA A 49 -5.89 2.89 19.26
N ALA A 50 -5.47 4.03 18.70
CA ALA A 50 -6.20 4.67 17.63
C ALA A 50 -6.30 3.65 16.49
N PRO A 51 -7.39 3.64 15.69
CA PRO A 51 -7.44 2.86 14.47
C PRO A 51 -6.40 3.47 13.51
N GLN A 52 -5.13 3.07 13.65
CA GLN A 52 -4.06 3.40 12.73
C GLN A 52 -4.44 2.73 11.42
N ARG A 53 -5.04 3.50 10.52
CA ARG A 53 -5.39 3.06 9.18
C ARG A 53 -4.09 2.59 8.56
N SER A 54 -3.94 1.27 8.44
CA SER A 54 -2.66 0.65 8.12
C SER A 54 -2.04 1.35 6.90
N PRO A 55 -0.80 1.88 6.98
CA PRO A 55 -0.16 2.56 5.85
C PRO A 55 -0.10 1.65 4.62
N HIS A 56 -0.12 0.33 4.86
CA HIS A 56 -0.21 -0.70 3.84
C HIS A 56 -1.50 -0.67 3.03
N ALA A 57 -2.63 -0.49 3.70
CA ALA A 57 -3.93 -0.40 3.07
C ALA A 57 -4.06 0.91 2.26
N GLU A 58 -3.46 2.00 2.75
CA GLU A 58 -3.46 3.27 2.03
C GLU A 58 -2.63 3.19 0.74
N ALA A 59 -1.45 2.59 0.78
CA ALA A 59 -0.60 2.42 -0.38
C ALA A 59 -1.27 1.56 -1.48
N ALA A 60 -1.87 0.43 -1.06
CA ALA A 60 -2.64 -0.43 -1.94
C ALA A 60 -3.85 0.30 -2.57
N ALA A 61 -4.59 1.07 -1.76
CA ALA A 61 -5.76 1.82 -2.23
C ALA A 61 -5.38 2.95 -3.19
N ARG A 62 -4.24 3.61 -3.00
CA ARG A 62 -3.78 4.67 -3.91
C ARG A 62 -3.38 4.10 -5.27
N ALA A 63 -2.60 3.01 -5.32
CA ALA A 63 -2.23 2.41 -6.60
C ALA A 63 -3.44 1.84 -7.36
N ALA A 64 -4.40 1.27 -6.64
CA ALA A 64 -5.68 0.85 -7.21
C ALA A 64 -6.43 2.02 -7.86
N ARG A 65 -6.46 3.19 -7.21
CA ARG A 65 -7.07 4.41 -7.77
C ARG A 65 -6.30 4.97 -8.96
N GLN A 66 -4.98 4.83 -8.98
CA GLN A 66 -4.14 5.29 -10.08
C GLN A 66 -4.41 4.51 -11.36
N ALA A 67 -4.45 3.18 -11.30
CA ALA A 67 -4.82 2.36 -12.45
C ALA A 67 -6.25 2.66 -12.95
N GLN A 68 -7.20 2.92 -12.02
CA GLN A 68 -8.56 3.34 -12.37
C GLN A 68 -8.61 4.70 -13.06
N ALA A 69 -7.80 5.67 -12.62
CA ALA A 69 -7.76 7.00 -13.24
C ALA A 69 -7.25 6.96 -14.69
N GLU A 70 -6.55 5.88 -15.06
CA GLU A 70 -6.01 5.64 -16.40
C GLU A 70 -6.89 4.66 -17.21
N ASP A 71 -8.07 4.27 -16.70
CA ASP A 71 -9.01 3.31 -17.30
C ASP A 71 -8.39 1.93 -17.58
N LEU A 72 -7.43 1.52 -16.75
CA LEU A 72 -6.71 0.26 -16.90
C LEU A 72 -7.23 -0.79 -15.91
N GLU A 73 -7.63 -1.94 -16.45
CA GLU A 73 -8.04 -3.12 -15.68
C GLU A 73 -6.85 -3.88 -15.05
N LYS A 74 -5.65 -3.30 -15.11
CA LYS A 74 -4.42 -3.91 -14.61
C LYS A 74 -3.53 -2.90 -13.91
N VAL A 75 -3.10 -3.25 -12.69
CA VAL A 75 -2.08 -2.50 -11.96
C VAL A 75 -0.70 -3.00 -12.40
N ASP A 76 -0.03 -2.17 -13.18
CA ASP A 76 1.39 -2.28 -13.54
C ASP A 76 2.29 -1.39 -12.66
N VAL A 77 3.61 -1.61 -12.74
CA VAL A 77 4.66 -0.97 -11.95
C VAL A 77 4.55 0.57 -11.97
N GLU A 78 4.30 1.15 -13.13
CA GLU A 78 4.21 2.61 -13.31
C GLU A 78 3.12 3.24 -12.44
N HIS A 79 2.01 2.53 -12.17
CA HIS A 79 0.94 3.02 -11.30
C HIS A 79 1.36 3.04 -9.83
N VAL A 80 2.20 2.08 -9.42
CA VAL A 80 2.78 2.03 -8.08
C VAL A 80 3.76 3.19 -7.91
N GLU A 81 4.60 3.44 -8.92
CA GLU A 81 5.59 4.53 -8.88
C GLU A 81 4.95 5.92 -8.79
N LYS A 82 3.83 6.15 -9.48
CA LYS A 82 3.08 7.42 -9.39
C LYS A 82 2.49 7.70 -8.01
N VAL A 83 2.25 6.66 -7.20
CA VAL A 83 1.71 6.82 -5.84
C VAL A 83 2.79 6.86 -4.77
N LEU A 84 4.03 6.49 -5.09
CA LEU A 84 5.18 6.58 -4.17
C LEU A 84 5.41 7.98 -3.59
N PRO A 85 5.55 9.07 -4.36
CA PRO A 85 5.95 10.37 -3.81
C PRO A 85 4.97 10.91 -2.77
N GLN A 86 3.69 10.59 -2.94
CA GLN A 86 2.59 11.01 -2.06
C GLN A 86 2.36 10.09 -0.85
N LEU A 87 3.05 8.95 -0.80
CA LEU A 87 3.12 8.05 0.37
C LEU A 87 4.37 8.32 1.22
N VAL A 88 5.48 8.71 0.60
CA VAL A 88 6.76 8.98 1.28
C VAL A 88 6.88 10.46 1.69
N GLY A 89 6.16 11.37 1.03
CA GLY A 89 6.17 12.81 1.31
C GLY A 89 5.09 13.31 2.30
N SER A 90 4.37 12.41 2.98
CA SER A 90 3.39 12.76 4.03
C SER A 90 3.92 12.53 5.46
N GLY A 91 5.25 12.42 5.62
CA GLY A 91 5.93 12.43 6.92
C GLY A 91 6.18 13.83 7.43
#